data_AF-F2WYN1-F1
#
_entry.id   AF-F2WYN1-F1
#
_cell.length_a   1.000
_cell.length_b   1.000
_cell.length_c   1.000
_cell.angle_alpha   90.00
_cell.angle_beta   90.00
_cell.angle_gamma   90.00
#
_symmetry.space_group_name_H-M   'P 1'
#
loop_
_entity.id
_entity.type
_entity.pdbx_description
1 polymer ?
#
loop_
_entity_poly.entity_id
_entity_poly.type
_entity_poly.pdbx_seq_one_letter_code
_entity_poly.pdbx_strand_id
1 'polypeptide(L)'
;GAEKFFDIVAPQTGFRPEVAVLVASIRALHHHGGAGKNSLADPDLRALARGFANLDKHVENLRKYGLPVVVAINRFLSDSQEELEALRRHCEEDLGVIAAISDVVARGGEGGLALAESVLAHVGRGEFHSLFPMDLPVREKLEVLAREIYGADGVDYLSAAETELDKLARLGYDRLPVC
;
A
#
# COMPACT_ATOMS: atom_id res chain seq x y z
N GLY A 1 2.34 -5.87 4.71
CA GLY A 1 3.67 -5.22 4.69
C GLY A 1 3.57 -3.92 5.45
N ALA A 2 3.14 -2.85 4.77
CA ALA A 2 2.87 -1.56 5.39
C ALA A 2 1.93 -1.66 6.61
N GLU A 3 0.78 -2.33 6.49
CA GLU A 3 -0.16 -2.59 7.59
C GLU A 3 0.56 -3.17 8.83
N LYS A 4 1.23 -4.33 8.72
CA LYS A 4 2.04 -4.88 9.82
C LYS A 4 3.10 -3.92 10.38
N PHE A 5 3.73 -3.11 9.53
CA PHE A 5 4.68 -2.12 10.02
C PHE A 5 3.98 -1.05 10.88
N PHE A 6 2.79 -0.61 10.48
CA PHE A 6 2.00 0.42 11.15
C PHE A 6 1.22 -0.09 12.38
N ASP A 7 0.75 -1.32 12.36
CA ASP A 7 -0.10 -1.91 13.41
C ASP A 7 0.68 -2.83 14.38
N ILE A 8 1.93 -3.18 14.07
CA ILE A 8 2.79 -4.00 14.94
C ILE A 8 4.09 -3.26 15.28
N VAL A 9 4.89 -2.93 14.26
CA VAL A 9 6.27 -2.44 14.48
C VAL A 9 6.28 -1.04 15.07
N ALA A 10 5.56 -0.09 14.48
CA ALA A 10 5.54 1.30 14.91
C ALA A 10 5.04 1.46 16.36
N PRO A 11 3.92 0.84 16.79
CA PRO A 11 3.45 0.93 18.17
C PRO A 11 4.42 0.30 19.19
N GLN A 12 5.11 -0.78 18.81
CA GLN A 12 6.06 -1.47 19.70
C GLN A 12 7.41 -0.77 19.83
N THR A 13 7.82 -0.03 18.81
CA THR A 13 9.14 0.63 18.75
C THR A 13 9.08 2.12 19.03
N GLY A 14 7.89 2.71 18.99
CA GLY A 14 7.69 4.16 19.09
C GLY A 14 7.99 4.92 17.81
N PHE A 15 8.22 4.24 16.68
CA PHE A 15 8.37 4.91 15.39
C PHE A 15 7.09 5.60 14.96
N ARG A 16 7.24 6.79 14.37
CA ARG A 16 6.14 7.59 13.83
C ARG A 16 6.46 7.89 12.36
N PRO A 17 5.92 7.07 11.43
CA PRO A 17 6.06 7.35 10.01
C PRO A 17 5.50 8.73 9.68
N GLU A 18 6.17 9.46 8.79
CA GLU A 18 5.74 10.81 8.38
C GLU A 18 5.23 10.86 6.94
N VAL A 19 5.70 9.95 6.08
CA VAL A 19 5.33 9.84 4.67
C VAL A 19 5.35 8.37 4.27
N ALA A 20 4.36 7.93 3.49
CA ALA A 20 4.35 6.62 2.86
C ALA A 20 4.71 6.75 1.38
N VAL A 21 5.77 6.06 0.94
CA VAL A 21 6.12 5.94 -0.48
C VAL A 21 5.55 4.63 -1.04
N LEU A 22 4.63 4.73 -2.00
CA LEU A 22 4.05 3.58 -2.69
C LEU A 22 4.72 3.40 -4.06
N VAL A 23 5.52 2.35 -4.21
CA VAL A 23 6.20 2.06 -5.47
C VAL A 23 5.27 1.34 -6.44
N ALA A 24 5.17 1.83 -7.67
CA ALA A 24 4.39 1.23 -8.75
C ALA A 24 5.20 1.16 -10.05
N SER A 25 4.86 0.24 -10.94
CA SER A 25 5.44 0.14 -12.29
C SER A 25 4.36 -0.20 -13.31
N ILE A 26 4.57 0.22 -14.57
CA ILE A 26 3.63 -0.04 -15.67
C ILE A 26 3.37 -1.53 -15.83
N ARG A 27 4.43 -2.35 -15.84
CA ARG A 27 4.34 -3.81 -15.96
C ARG A 27 3.52 -4.47 -14.85
N ALA A 28 3.64 -3.98 -13.60
CA ALA A 28 2.86 -4.52 -12.48
C ALA A 28 1.37 -4.17 -12.62
N LEU A 29 1.07 -2.95 -13.06
CA LEU A 29 -0.30 -2.53 -13.30
C LEU A 29 -0.91 -3.24 -14.52
N HIS A 30 -0.14 -3.51 -15.58
CA HIS A 30 -0.59 -4.38 -16.66
C HIS A 30 -1.00 -5.76 -16.16
N HIS A 31 -0.18 -6.36 -15.28
CA HIS A 31 -0.50 -7.65 -14.68
C HIS A 31 -1.80 -7.57 -13.85
N HIS A 32 -1.97 -6.53 -13.03
CA HIS A 32 -3.22 -6.31 -12.28
C HIS A 32 -4.42 -5.99 -13.18
N GLY A 33 -4.17 -5.46 -14.37
CA GLY A 33 -5.16 -5.25 -15.42
C GLY A 33 -5.48 -6.47 -16.28
N GLY A 34 -4.85 -7.62 -15.99
CA GLY A 34 -5.09 -8.91 -16.66
C GLY A 34 -4.28 -9.14 -17.94
N ALA A 35 -3.22 -8.37 -18.19
CA ALA A 35 -2.31 -8.65 -19.30
C ALA A 35 -1.61 -10.01 -19.13
N GLY A 36 -1.36 -10.70 -20.23
CA GLY A 36 -0.67 -11.99 -20.22
C GLY A 36 0.78 -11.86 -19.75
N LYS A 37 1.34 -12.92 -19.13
CA LYS A 37 2.72 -12.91 -18.61
C LYS A 37 3.77 -12.53 -19.67
N ASN A 38 3.50 -12.85 -20.93
CA ASN A 38 4.41 -12.59 -22.05
C ASN A 38 4.22 -11.22 -22.71
N SER A 39 3.19 -10.46 -22.32
CA SER A 39 2.85 -9.14 -22.91
C SER A 39 2.95 -7.99 -21.91
N LEU A 40 3.49 -8.23 -20.70
CA LEU A 40 3.54 -7.22 -19.64
C LEU A 40 4.39 -6.00 -20.02
N ALA A 41 5.36 -6.17 -20.91
CA ALA A 41 6.26 -5.10 -21.37
C ALA A 41 5.77 -4.40 -22.64
N ASP A 42 4.69 -4.88 -23.26
CA ASP A 42 4.10 -4.24 -24.43
C ASP A 42 3.20 -3.09 -23.96
N PRO A 43 3.21 -1.93 -24.64
CA PRO A 43 2.34 -0.83 -24.25
C PRO A 43 0.85 -1.20 -24.36
N ASP A 44 0.10 -1.03 -23.27
CA ASP A 44 -1.35 -1.34 -23.19
C ASP A 44 -2.05 -0.45 -22.15
N LEU A 45 -2.47 0.75 -22.60
CA LEU A 45 -3.23 1.69 -21.78
C LEU A 45 -4.54 1.11 -21.21
N ARG A 46 -5.14 0.12 -21.87
CA ARG A 46 -6.39 -0.49 -21.37
C ARG A 46 -6.10 -1.42 -20.21
N ALA A 47 -5.06 -2.24 -20.31
CA ALA A 47 -4.59 -3.04 -19.17
C ALA A 47 -4.12 -2.14 -18.03
N LEU A 48 -3.34 -1.10 -18.34
CA LEU A 48 -2.90 -0.11 -17.34
C LEU A 48 -4.08 0.48 -16.56
N ALA A 49 -5.09 1.01 -17.27
CA ALA A 49 -6.27 1.61 -16.65
C ALA A 49 -7.06 0.62 -15.76
N ARG A 50 -7.20 -0.65 -16.18
CA ARG A 50 -7.81 -1.68 -15.32
C ARG A 50 -6.96 -2.01 -14.09
N GLY A 51 -5.63 -1.92 -14.23
CA GLY A 51 -4.68 -2.17 -13.16
C GLY A 51 -4.69 -1.11 -12.05
N PHE A 52 -5.14 0.11 -12.34
CA PHE A 52 -5.20 1.20 -11.37
C PHE A 52 -5.99 0.85 -10.12
N ALA A 53 -7.03 0.01 -10.22
CA ALA A 53 -7.80 -0.43 -9.06
C ALA A 53 -6.92 -1.01 -7.91
N ASN A 54 -5.80 -1.66 -8.23
CA ASN A 54 -4.86 -2.13 -7.22
C ASN A 54 -4.10 -0.98 -6.55
N LEU A 55 -3.61 -0.01 -7.33
CA LEU A 55 -2.94 1.18 -6.82
C LEU A 55 -3.89 2.00 -5.94
N ASP A 56 -5.10 2.23 -6.41
CA ASP A 56 -6.15 3.01 -5.76
C ASP A 56 -6.43 2.46 -4.37
N LYS A 57 -6.61 1.13 -4.27
CA LYS A 57 -6.85 0.47 -3.00
C LYS A 57 -5.67 0.62 -2.04
N HIS A 58 -4.44 0.55 -2.54
CA HIS A 58 -3.26 0.76 -1.70
C HIS A 58 -3.11 2.22 -1.24
N VAL A 59 -3.42 3.20 -2.10
CA VAL A 59 -3.46 4.62 -1.73
C VAL A 59 -4.55 4.89 -0.68
N GLU A 60 -5.76 4.35 -0.87
CA GLU A 60 -6.85 4.41 0.12
C GLU A 60 -6.39 3.84 1.47
N ASN A 61 -5.81 2.64 1.46
CA ASN A 61 -5.34 1.97 2.68
C ASN A 61 -4.27 2.77 3.41
N LEU A 62 -3.28 3.35 2.70
CA LEU A 62 -2.23 4.16 3.33
C LEU A 62 -2.79 5.44 3.96
N ARG A 63 -3.81 6.05 3.36
CA ARG A 63 -4.50 7.22 3.92
C ARG A 63 -5.22 6.91 5.23
N LYS A 64 -5.68 5.67 5.44
CA LYS A 64 -6.29 5.23 6.72
C LYS A 64 -5.34 5.29 7.91
N TYR A 65 -4.04 5.47 7.69
CA TYR A 65 -3.04 5.65 8.75
C TYR A 65 -2.67 7.12 8.98
N GLY A 66 -3.37 8.07 8.35
CA GLY A 66 -3.11 9.51 8.48
C GLY A 66 -1.83 9.98 7.80
N LEU A 67 -1.28 9.19 6.87
CA LEU A 67 -0.01 9.49 6.19
C LEU A 67 -0.24 10.19 4.85
N PRO A 68 0.56 11.21 4.50
CA PRO A 68 0.69 11.65 3.12
C PRO A 68 1.32 10.51 2.28
N VAL A 69 0.77 10.32 1.09
CA VAL A 69 1.18 9.26 0.18
C VAL A 69 1.87 9.88 -1.03
N VAL A 70 3.06 9.37 -1.35
CA VAL A 70 3.81 9.69 -2.57
C VAL A 70 3.93 8.41 -3.40
N VAL A 71 3.43 8.43 -4.62
CA VAL A 71 3.56 7.32 -5.55
C VAL A 71 4.90 7.45 -6.30
N ALA A 72 5.77 6.47 -6.16
CA ALA A 72 7.02 6.37 -6.90
C ALA A 72 6.78 5.49 -8.15
N ILE A 73 6.66 6.13 -9.32
CA ILE A 73 6.52 5.43 -10.60
C ILE A 73 7.90 4.99 -11.05
N ASN A 74 8.25 3.73 -10.81
CA ASN A 74 9.55 3.18 -11.19
C ASN A 74 9.58 2.87 -12.68
N ARG A 75 10.40 3.63 -13.43
CA ARG A 75 10.50 3.53 -14.88
C ARG A 75 11.38 2.36 -15.31
N PHE A 76 10.91 1.63 -16.32
CA PHE A 76 11.69 0.65 -17.07
C PHE A 76 11.89 1.09 -18.53
N LEU A 77 12.90 0.50 -19.19
CA LEU A 77 13.24 0.83 -20.59
C LEU A 77 12.09 0.55 -21.58
N SER A 78 11.21 -0.39 -21.27
CA SER A 78 10.05 -0.76 -22.09
C SER A 78 8.87 0.19 -21.92
N ASP A 79 8.85 1.00 -20.86
CA ASP A 79 7.67 1.78 -20.51
C ASP A 79 7.53 2.95 -21.48
N SER A 80 6.35 3.09 -22.08
CA SER A 80 6.08 4.21 -22.96
C SER A 80 5.89 5.51 -22.16
N GLN A 81 6.22 6.65 -22.76
CA GLN A 81 5.98 7.95 -22.14
C GLN A 81 4.48 8.19 -21.91
N GLU A 82 3.63 7.66 -22.77
CA GLU A 82 2.18 7.77 -22.68
C GLU A 82 1.63 7.06 -21.44
N GLU A 83 2.12 5.86 -21.13
CA GLU A 83 1.72 5.09 -19.95
C GLU A 83 2.21 5.69 -18.65
N LEU A 84 3.47 6.15 -18.62
CA LEU A 84 4.04 6.85 -17.46
C LEU A 84 3.21 8.08 -17.11
N GLU A 85 2.85 8.86 -18.13
CA GLU A 85 2.05 10.06 -17.95
C GLU A 85 0.59 9.75 -17.60
N ALA A 86 0.01 8.68 -18.16
CA ALA A 86 -1.32 8.23 -17.78
C ALA A 86 -1.40 7.83 -16.30
N LEU A 87 -0.40 7.08 -15.80
CA LEU A 87 -0.31 6.73 -14.39
C LEU A 87 -0.08 7.96 -13.51
N ARG A 88 0.79 8.90 -13.92
CA ARG A 88 1.04 10.14 -13.20
C ARG A 88 -0.24 10.97 -13.05
N ARG A 89 -0.98 11.18 -14.16
CA ARG A 89 -2.26 11.89 -14.16
C ARG A 89 -3.30 11.20 -13.28
N HIS A 90 -3.45 9.88 -13.37
CA HIS A 90 -4.37 9.13 -12.51
C HIS A 90 -4.08 9.36 -11.02
N CYS A 91 -2.81 9.35 -10.63
CA CYS A 91 -2.41 9.65 -9.26
C CYS A 91 -2.76 11.08 -8.84
N GLU A 92 -2.42 12.08 -9.67
CA GLU A 92 -2.55 13.49 -9.32
C GLU A 92 -3.98 14.02 -9.44
N GLU A 93 -4.68 13.66 -10.52
CA GLU A 93 -6.00 14.19 -10.88
C GLU A 93 -7.13 13.38 -10.24
N ASP A 94 -7.05 12.04 -10.28
CA ASP A 94 -8.16 11.18 -9.81
C ASP A 94 -8.01 10.83 -8.32
N LEU A 95 -6.79 10.51 -7.88
CA LEU A 95 -6.54 10.16 -6.48
C LEU A 95 -6.16 11.36 -5.62
N GLY A 96 -5.67 12.45 -6.19
CA GLY A 96 -5.15 13.60 -5.44
C GLY A 96 -3.91 13.26 -4.60
N VAL A 97 -3.05 12.38 -5.10
CA VAL A 97 -1.75 12.06 -4.50
C VAL A 97 -0.60 12.47 -5.42
N ILE A 98 0.56 12.74 -4.84
CA ILE A 98 1.74 13.12 -5.61
C ILE A 98 2.32 11.88 -6.26
N ALA A 99 2.71 12.00 -7.52
CA ALA A 99 3.42 10.96 -8.24
C ALA A 99 4.74 11.49 -8.81
N ALA A 100 5.83 10.77 -8.54
CA ALA A 100 7.15 11.08 -9.08
C ALA A 100 7.64 9.90 -9.92
N ILE A 101 8.00 10.17 -11.18
CA ILE A 101 8.70 9.20 -12.02
C ILE A 101 10.14 9.07 -11.50
N SER A 102 10.56 7.83 -11.25
CA SER A 102 11.84 7.47 -10.66
C SER A 102 12.65 6.63 -11.64
N ASP A 103 13.85 7.11 -11.97
CA ASP A 103 14.82 6.46 -12.86
C ASP A 103 15.98 5.83 -12.08
N VAL A 104 15.79 5.56 -10.78
CA VAL A 104 16.89 5.12 -9.88
C VAL A 104 17.57 3.82 -10.33
N VAL A 105 16.86 2.96 -11.06
CA VAL A 105 17.43 1.73 -11.62
C VAL A 105 18.49 2.04 -12.67
N ALA A 106 18.26 3.05 -13.51
CA ALA A 106 19.15 3.41 -14.61
C ALA A 106 20.20 4.46 -14.21
N ARG A 107 19.85 5.38 -13.30
CA ARG A 107 20.65 6.58 -12.97
C ARG A 107 21.10 6.64 -11.51
N GLY A 108 20.87 5.60 -10.72
CA GLY A 108 21.20 5.59 -9.29
C GLY A 108 20.47 6.71 -8.54
N GLY A 109 21.10 7.26 -7.50
CA GLY A 109 20.48 8.30 -6.65
C GLY A 109 20.01 9.55 -7.42
N GLU A 110 20.69 9.92 -8.50
CA GLU A 110 20.30 11.08 -9.33
C GLU A 110 18.92 10.90 -9.97
N GLY A 111 18.57 9.66 -10.35
CA GLY A 111 17.25 9.32 -10.89
C GLY A 111 16.11 9.39 -9.88
N GLY A 112 16.41 9.61 -8.59
CA GLY A 112 15.43 9.67 -7.50
C GLY A 112 15.25 11.06 -6.90
N LEU A 113 15.90 12.11 -7.44
CA LEU A 113 15.86 13.46 -6.85
C LEU A 113 14.44 14.01 -6.75
N ALA A 114 13.64 13.92 -7.81
CA ALA A 114 12.24 14.38 -7.81
C ALA A 114 11.38 13.64 -6.78
N LEU A 115 11.60 12.33 -6.61
CA LEU A 115 10.94 11.55 -5.57
C LEU A 115 11.37 12.02 -4.17
N ALA A 116 12.67 12.23 -3.95
CA ALA A 116 13.21 12.69 -2.67
C ALA A 116 12.67 14.07 -2.29
N GLU A 117 12.65 15.01 -3.23
CA GLU A 117 12.06 16.35 -3.05
C GLU A 117 10.57 16.26 -2.70
N SER A 118 9.82 15.39 -3.39
CA SER A 118 8.40 15.16 -3.13
C SER A 118 8.15 14.62 -1.72
N VAL A 119 8.98 13.69 -1.25
CA VAL A 119 8.92 13.15 0.11
C VAL A 119 9.25 14.24 1.13
N LEU A 120 10.36 14.97 0.94
CA LEU A 120 10.79 16.04 1.86
C LEU A 120 9.73 17.14 2.01
N ALA A 121 9.02 17.48 0.94
CA ALA A 121 7.94 18.46 0.97
C ALA A 121 6.73 18.05 1.84
N HIS A 122 6.62 16.76 2.20
CA HIS A 122 5.48 16.19 2.93
C HIS A 122 5.81 15.66 4.32
N VAL A 123 7.09 15.67 4.71
CA VAL A 123 7.52 15.43 6.09
C VAL A 123 6.81 16.41 7.03
N GLY A 124 6.37 15.92 8.19
CA GLY A 124 5.62 16.69 9.19
C GLY A 124 4.17 17.04 8.84
N ARG A 125 3.65 16.64 7.67
CA ARG A 125 2.25 16.91 7.28
C ARG A 125 1.27 15.82 7.67
N GLY A 126 1.76 14.64 8.00
CA GLY A 126 0.93 13.50 8.43
C GLY A 126 0.66 13.50 9.92
N GLU A 127 -0.47 12.91 10.30
CA GLU A 127 -0.80 12.58 11.68
C GLU A 127 -0.95 11.07 11.79
N PHE A 128 0.18 10.38 11.97
CA PHE A 128 0.20 8.91 11.99
C PHE A 128 -0.65 8.35 13.13
N HIS A 129 -1.50 7.39 12.80
CA HIS A 129 -2.21 6.55 13.76
C HIS A 129 -2.31 5.12 13.25
N SER A 130 -2.39 4.15 14.17
CA SER A 130 -2.73 2.76 13.85
C SER A 130 -4.18 2.65 13.41
N LEU A 131 -4.52 1.56 12.71
CA LEU A 131 -5.87 1.32 12.20
C LEU A 131 -6.85 1.00 13.34
N PHE A 132 -6.35 0.40 14.42
CA PHE A 132 -7.11 0.06 15.61
C PHE A 132 -6.24 0.14 16.88
N PRO A 133 -6.85 0.24 18.08
CA PRO A 133 -6.12 0.17 19.34
C PRO A 133 -5.37 -1.16 19.52
N MET A 134 -4.16 -1.09 20.09
CA MET A 134 -3.31 -2.26 20.32
C MET A 134 -3.94 -3.32 21.22
N ASP A 135 -4.82 -2.91 22.14
CA ASP A 135 -5.48 -3.80 23.09
C ASP A 135 -6.79 -4.40 22.55
N LEU A 136 -7.18 -4.10 21.30
CA LEU A 136 -8.39 -4.66 20.67
C LEU A 136 -8.31 -6.21 20.63
N PRO A 137 -9.42 -6.94 20.85
CA PRO A 137 -9.44 -8.40 20.75
C PRO A 137 -8.98 -8.90 19.38
N VAL A 138 -8.33 -10.07 19.32
CA VAL A 138 -7.75 -10.62 18.08
C VAL A 138 -8.80 -10.78 16.98
N ARG A 139 -10.00 -11.27 17.33
CA ARG A 139 -11.10 -11.46 16.38
C ARG A 139 -11.57 -10.14 15.78
N GLU A 140 -11.64 -9.08 16.59
CA GLU A 140 -12.04 -7.75 16.14
C GLU A 140 -10.95 -7.12 15.26
N LYS A 141 -9.65 -7.30 15.61
CA LYS A 141 -8.53 -6.89 14.74
C LYS A 141 -8.59 -7.55 13.37
N LEU A 142 -8.85 -8.87 13.34
CA LEU A 142 -8.99 -9.62 12.09
C LEU A 142 -10.14 -9.08 11.23
N GLU A 143 -11.28 -8.77 11.85
CA GLU A 143 -12.44 -8.21 11.15
C GLU A 143 -12.14 -6.82 10.55
N VAL A 144 -11.46 -5.95 11.32
CA VAL A 144 -11.04 -4.64 10.85
C VAL A 144 -10.06 -4.76 9.69
N LEU A 145 -9.04 -5.62 9.79
CA LEU A 145 -8.09 -5.84 8.69
C LEU A 145 -8.76 -6.36 7.43
N ALA A 146 -9.66 -7.35 7.58
CA ALA A 146 -10.39 -7.95 6.48
C ALA A 146 -11.22 -6.90 5.71
N ARG A 147 -11.97 -6.08 6.44
CA ARG A 147 -12.84 -5.06 5.83
C ARG A 147 -12.06 -3.86 5.32
N GLU A 148 -11.22 -3.28 6.16
CA GLU A 148 -10.61 -1.99 5.85
C GLU A 148 -9.48 -2.13 4.84
N ILE A 149 -8.59 -3.11 5.01
CA ILE A 149 -7.39 -3.26 4.19
C ILE A 149 -7.66 -4.16 2.99
N TYR A 150 -8.32 -5.31 3.19
CA TYR A 150 -8.52 -6.28 2.11
C TYR A 150 -9.83 -6.06 1.33
N GLY A 151 -10.78 -5.30 1.86
CA GLY A 151 -12.07 -5.07 1.22
C GLY A 151 -12.98 -6.31 1.21
N ALA A 152 -12.77 -7.23 2.15
CA ALA A 152 -13.65 -8.38 2.36
C ALA A 152 -14.92 -7.98 3.12
N ASP A 153 -15.99 -8.76 2.96
CA ASP A 153 -17.24 -8.53 3.70
C ASP A 153 -17.11 -8.85 5.21
N GLY A 154 -16.18 -9.75 5.56
CA GLY A 154 -15.86 -10.16 6.93
C GLY A 154 -14.92 -11.36 6.98
N VAL A 155 -14.85 -12.01 8.14
CA VAL A 155 -14.01 -13.20 8.38
C VAL A 155 -14.85 -14.43 8.74
N ASP A 156 -14.67 -15.50 7.98
CA ASP A 156 -15.19 -16.83 8.32
C ASP A 156 -14.10 -17.69 8.97
N TYR A 157 -14.42 -18.27 10.13
CA TYR A 157 -13.50 -19.10 10.88
C TYR A 157 -13.87 -20.59 10.75
N LEU A 158 -12.88 -21.41 10.40
CA LEU A 158 -13.00 -22.85 10.50
C LEU A 158 -13.04 -23.27 11.99
N SER A 159 -13.69 -24.40 12.30
CA SER A 159 -13.80 -24.89 13.69
C SER A 159 -12.45 -25.07 14.41
N ALA A 160 -11.40 -25.42 13.66
CA ALA A 160 -10.04 -25.49 14.20
C ALA A 160 -9.48 -24.12 14.59
N ALA A 161 -9.75 -23.08 13.78
CA ALA A 161 -9.33 -21.71 14.09
C ALA A 161 -10.10 -21.15 15.29
N GLU A 162 -11.41 -21.39 15.37
CA GLU A 162 -12.25 -21.06 16.53
C GLU A 162 -11.67 -21.64 17.83
N THR A 163 -11.30 -22.93 17.80
CA THR A 163 -10.73 -23.63 18.95
C THR A 163 -9.40 -23.02 19.41
N GLU A 164 -8.51 -22.66 18.47
CA GLU A 164 -7.23 -22.02 18.82
C GLU A 164 -7.41 -20.57 19.29
N LEU A 165 -8.34 -19.81 18.72
CA LEU A 165 -8.66 -18.45 19.18
C LEU A 165 -9.19 -18.46 20.62
N ASP A 166 -10.09 -19.39 20.95
CA ASP A 166 -10.61 -19.55 22.31
C ASP A 166 -9.50 -19.94 23.30
N LYS A 167 -8.56 -20.77 22.85
CA LYS A 167 -7.38 -21.14 23.64
C LYS A 167 -6.47 -19.93 23.87
N LEU A 168 -6.21 -19.11 22.86
CA LEU A 168 -5.44 -17.87 23.00
C LEU A 168 -6.11 -16.92 24.01
N ALA A 169 -7.43 -16.79 23.96
CA ALA A 169 -8.18 -16.00 24.94
C ALA A 169 -8.02 -16.53 26.37
N ARG A 170 -8.15 -17.85 26.57
CA ARG A 170 -7.95 -18.48 27.89
C ARG A 170 -6.53 -18.30 28.43
N LEU A 171 -5.53 -18.22 27.54
CA LEU A 171 -4.12 -17.98 27.90
C LEU A 171 -3.77 -16.50 28.09
N GLY A 172 -4.72 -15.58 27.87
CA GLY A 172 -4.50 -14.13 27.98
C GLY A 172 -3.78 -13.50 26.79
N TYR A 173 -3.75 -14.19 25.64
CA TYR A 173 -3.07 -13.72 24.41
C TYR A 173 -4.01 -13.08 23.38
N ASP A 174 -5.31 -12.95 23.68
CA ASP A 174 -6.32 -12.37 22.79
C ASP A 174 -6.18 -10.85 22.57
N ARG A 175 -5.16 -10.21 23.12
CA ARG A 175 -4.84 -8.80 22.85
C ARG A 175 -3.51 -8.59 22.15
N LEU A 176 -2.83 -9.66 21.74
CA LEU A 176 -1.60 -9.54 20.97
C LEU A 176 -1.87 -8.97 19.55
N PRO A 177 -0.85 -8.42 18.89
CA PRO A 177 -0.97 -8.02 17.48
C PRO A 177 -1.21 -9.23 16.57
N VAL A 178 -1.83 -8.99 15.42
CA VAL A 178 -2.18 -10.01 14.42
C VAL A 178 -1.27 -9.89 13.20
N CYS A 179 -0.78 -11.02 12.68
CA CYS A 179 0.13 -11.10 11.54
C CYS A 179 -0.39 -12.11 10.52
#